data_AF-A0AAV3HJ53-F1
#
_entry.id   AF-A0AAV3HJ53-F1
#
_cell.length_a   1.000
_cell.length_b   1.000
_cell.length_c   1.000
_cell.angle_alpha   90.00
_cell.angle_beta   90.00
_cell.angle_gamma   90.00
#
_symmetry.space_group_name_H-M   'P 1'
#
loop_
_entity.id
_entity.type
_entity.pdbx_description
1 polymer ?
#
loop_
_entity_poly.entity_id
_entity_poly.type
_entity_poly.pdbx_seq_one_letter_code
_entity_poly.pdbx_strand_id
1 'polypeptide(L)'
;MIINRFKQKGVTQVEFSLIALAVILVLFLIMEFAVYFFSVQMVNEVTRRAARLATVCYIADRDDIPNLPAVSDLYPSGFSANNLEITYLDATGANVDVSGFLSTPPADDSVLGAQFSQIKYVRA
;
A
#
# COMPACT_ATOMS: atom_id res chain seq x y z
N MET A 1 -47.70 14.44 56.37
CA MET A 1 -46.77 13.58 55.60
C MET A 1 -46.12 14.44 54.52
N ILE A 2 -44.90 14.93 54.76
CA ILE A 2 -44.22 15.87 53.87
C ILE A 2 -43.42 15.04 52.84
N ILE A 3 -43.86 15.05 51.58
CA ILE A 3 -43.16 14.38 50.48
C ILE A 3 -42.14 15.37 49.93
N ASN A 4 -40.87 15.18 50.31
CA ASN A 4 -39.76 15.98 49.81
C ASN A 4 -39.38 15.51 48.39
N ARG A 5 -39.73 16.29 47.36
CA ARG A 5 -39.34 16.02 45.97
C ARG A 5 -37.98 16.64 45.70
N PHE A 6 -36.91 15.88 45.87
CA PHE A 6 -35.59 16.25 45.34
C PHE A 6 -35.68 16.36 43.81
N LYS A 7 -35.64 17.60 43.28
CA LYS A 7 -35.54 17.84 41.84
C LYS A 7 -34.13 17.44 41.39
N GLN A 8 -34.00 16.28 40.74
CA GLN A 8 -32.76 15.89 40.07
C GLN A 8 -32.47 16.90 38.95
N LYS A 9 -31.51 17.79 39.19
CA LYS A 9 -30.98 18.73 38.19
C LYS A 9 -29.73 18.10 37.57
N GLY A 10 -29.63 18.08 36.25
CA GLY A 10 -28.41 17.68 35.52
C GLY A 10 -28.42 16.28 34.89
N VAL A 11 -29.45 15.45 35.13
CA VAL A 11 -29.56 14.11 34.48
C VAL A 11 -29.66 14.24 32.96
N THR A 12 -30.42 15.21 32.46
CA THR A 12 -30.58 15.47 31.02
C THR A 12 -29.27 15.90 30.34
N GLN A 13 -28.37 16.55 31.08
CA GLN A 13 -27.05 16.91 30.57
C GLN A 13 -26.17 15.67 30.40
N VAL A 14 -26.25 14.73 31.34
CA VAL A 14 -25.51 13.46 31.26
C VAL A 14 -26.05 12.60 30.12
N GLU A 15 -27.36 12.45 30.00
CA GLU A 15 -28.00 11.72 28.89
C GLU A 15 -27.59 12.28 27.52
N PHE A 16 -27.63 13.61 27.37
CA PHE A 16 -27.19 14.26 26.13
C PHE A 16 -25.70 14.03 25.87
N SER A 17 -24.84 14.15 26.89
CA SER A 17 -23.40 13.91 26.73
C SER A 17 -23.07 12.47 26.35
N LEU A 18 -23.83 11.49 26.86
CA LEU A 18 -23.67 10.07 26.52
C LEU A 18 -24.00 9.83 25.04
N ILE A 19 -25.11 10.40 24.56
CA ILE A 19 -25.52 10.30 23.15
C ILE A 19 -24.51 11.02 22.25
N ALA A 20 -24.09 12.23 22.62
CA ALA A 20 -23.09 12.99 21.88
C ALA A 20 -21.75 12.24 21.79
N LEU A 21 -21.32 11.61 22.89
CA LEU A 21 -20.13 10.77 22.94
C LEU A 21 -20.28 9.55 22.02
N ALA A 22 -21.42 8.85 22.07
CA ALA A 22 -21.69 7.72 21.19
C ALA A 22 -21.62 8.12 19.71
N VAL A 23 -22.21 9.26 19.34
CA VAL A 23 -22.16 9.78 17.96
C VAL A 23 -20.73 10.13 17.55
N ILE A 24 -19.96 10.81 18.40
CA ILE A 24 -18.57 11.16 18.11
C ILE A 24 -17.71 9.91 17.92
N LEU A 25 -17.90 8.86 18.73
CA LEU A 25 -17.20 7.59 18.55
C LEU A 25 -17.54 6.92 17.22
N VAL A 26 -18.81 6.97 16.80
CA VAL A 26 -19.22 6.45 15.49
C VAL A 26 -18.57 7.24 14.35
N LEU A 27 -18.43 8.56 14.47
CA LEU A 27 -17.73 9.38 13.47
C LEU A 27 -16.25 9.01 13.37
N PHE A 28 -15.56 8.84 14.50
CA PHE A 28 -14.16 8.37 14.49
C PHE A 28 -14.03 6.97 13.89
N LEU A 29 -14.94 6.07 14.21
CA LEU A 29 -14.98 4.73 13.62
C LEU A 29 -15.07 4.81 12.09
N ILE A 30 -16.00 5.61 11.55
CA ILE A 30 -16.17 5.76 10.09
C ILE A 30 -14.91 6.35 9.46
N MET A 31 -14.28 7.35 10.09
CA MET A 31 -13.04 7.95 9.58
C MET A 31 -11.88 6.95 9.53
N GLU A 32 -11.67 6.16 10.58
CA GLU A 32 -10.63 5.11 10.62
C GLU A 32 -10.86 4.05 9.54
N PHE A 33 -12.11 3.61 9.35
CA PHE A 33 -12.44 2.69 8.27
C PHE A 33 -12.19 3.31 6.89
N ALA A 34 -12.50 4.59 6.69
CA ALA A 34 -12.25 5.27 5.43
C ALA A 34 -10.75 5.31 5.09
N VAL A 35 -9.90 5.63 6.06
CA VAL A 35 -8.43 5.63 5.90
C VAL A 35 -7.90 4.22 5.63
N TYR A 36 -8.44 3.21 6.32
CA TYR A 36 -8.09 1.82 6.08
C TYR A 36 -8.40 1.37 4.65
N PHE A 37 -9.64 1.58 4.18
CA PHE A 37 -10.04 1.21 2.82
C PHE A 37 -9.28 1.99 1.75
N PHE A 38 -9.01 3.28 1.99
CA PHE A 38 -8.19 4.09 1.09
C PHE A 38 -6.78 3.50 0.95
N SER A 39 -6.15 3.14 2.07
CA SER A 39 -4.79 2.58 2.08
C SER A 39 -4.71 1.26 1.30
N VAL A 40 -5.66 0.34 1.50
CA VAL A 40 -5.71 -0.94 0.78
C VAL A 40 -5.88 -0.74 -0.73
N GLN A 41 -6.74 0.20 -1.14
CA GLN A 41 -6.93 0.50 -2.56
C GLN A 41 -5.70 1.14 -3.19
N MET A 42 -5.00 2.03 -2.47
CA MET A 42 -3.77 2.63 -2.95
C MET A 42 -2.66 1.59 -3.14
N VAL A 43 -2.48 0.64 -2.22
CA VAL A 43 -1.50 -0.45 -2.39
C VAL A 43 -1.77 -1.27 -3.66
N ASN A 44 -3.04 -1.56 -3.96
CA ASN A 44 -3.40 -2.28 -5.20
C ASN A 44 -3.12 -1.45 -6.46
N GLU A 45 -3.31 -0.14 -6.43
CA GLU A 45 -2.98 0.73 -7.57
C GLU A 45 -1.45 0.87 -7.75
N VAL A 46 -0.72 0.99 -6.64
CA VAL A 46 0.76 1.04 -6.61
C VAL A 46 1.36 -0.22 -7.24
N THR A 47 0.97 -1.41 -6.79
CA THR A 47 1.47 -2.69 -7.34
C THR A 47 1.14 -2.83 -8.83
N ARG A 48 -0.07 -2.46 -9.23
CA ARG A 48 -0.49 -2.48 -10.65
C ARG A 48 0.32 -1.51 -11.50
N ARG A 49 0.62 -0.30 -11.02
CA ARG A 49 1.45 0.68 -11.74
C ARG A 49 2.92 0.23 -11.80
N ALA A 50 3.46 -0.24 -10.68
CA ALA A 50 4.82 -0.75 -10.62
C ALA A 50 5.03 -1.91 -11.59
N ALA A 51 4.11 -2.88 -11.64
CA ALA A 51 4.17 -3.98 -12.60
C ALA A 51 4.16 -3.48 -14.06
N ARG A 52 3.32 -2.50 -14.40
CA ARG A 52 3.29 -1.91 -15.75
C ARG A 52 4.59 -1.21 -16.10
N LEU A 53 5.19 -0.47 -15.16
CA LEU A 53 6.48 0.19 -15.39
C LEU A 53 7.60 -0.85 -15.53
N ALA A 54 7.62 -1.89 -14.70
CA ALA A 54 8.59 -2.98 -14.78
C ALA A 54 8.50 -3.79 -16.09
N THR A 55 7.35 -3.81 -16.78
CA THR A 55 7.25 -4.42 -18.11
C THR A 55 7.83 -3.57 -19.23
N VAL A 56 7.98 -2.25 -19.04
CA VAL A 56 8.34 -1.29 -20.09
C VAL A 56 9.74 -0.71 -19.88
N CYS A 57 10.15 -0.47 -18.64
CA CYS A 57 11.49 -0.01 -18.28
C CYS A 57 12.53 -1.12 -18.47
N TYR A 58 13.80 -0.73 -18.61
CA TYR A 58 14.87 -1.71 -18.66
C TYR A 58 14.98 -2.46 -17.32
N ILE A 59 15.34 -3.74 -17.38
CA ILE A 59 15.49 -4.59 -16.20
C ILE A 59 16.58 -4.05 -15.26
N ALA A 60 17.58 -3.36 -15.80
CA ALA A 60 18.62 -2.69 -15.03
C ALA A 60 18.08 -1.55 -14.14
N ASP A 61 16.96 -0.92 -14.51
CA ASP A 61 16.36 0.19 -13.77
C ASP A 61 15.29 -0.29 -12.76
N ARG A 62 15.18 -1.61 -12.54
CA ARG A 62 14.17 -2.22 -11.66
C ARG A 62 14.13 -1.58 -10.27
N ASP A 63 15.31 -1.35 -9.68
CA ASP A 63 15.43 -0.86 -8.30
C ASP A 63 15.11 0.64 -8.18
N ASP A 64 15.06 1.36 -9.31
CA ASP A 64 14.67 2.77 -9.36
C ASP A 64 13.15 2.94 -9.48
N ILE A 65 12.41 1.95 -10.01
CA ILE A 65 10.94 1.99 -10.18
C ILE A 65 10.18 2.41 -8.92
N PRO A 66 10.49 1.91 -7.71
CA PRO A 66 9.83 2.33 -6.48
C PRO A 66 10.07 3.81 -6.12
N ASN A 67 11.07 4.47 -6.71
CA ASN A 67 11.39 5.87 -6.48
C ASN A 67 10.83 6.80 -7.56
N LEU A 68 10.27 6.26 -8.65
CA LEU A 68 9.67 7.09 -9.69
C LEU A 68 8.43 7.83 -9.16
N PRO A 69 8.27 9.14 -9.47
CA PRO A 69 7.10 9.94 -9.05
C PRO A 69 5.76 9.30 -9.44
N ALA A 70 5.71 8.61 -10.58
CA ALA A 70 4.51 7.92 -11.05
C ALA A 70 3.99 6.81 -10.12
N VAL A 71 4.84 6.30 -9.22
CA VAL A 71 4.54 5.27 -8.22
C VAL A 71 4.58 5.84 -6.81
N SER A 72 5.60 6.63 -6.48
CA SER A 72 5.82 7.15 -5.13
C SER A 72 4.76 8.17 -4.68
N ASP A 73 4.16 8.92 -5.60
CA ASP A 73 3.06 9.85 -5.29
C ASP A 73 1.78 9.14 -4.81
N LEU A 74 1.68 7.81 -5.03
CA LEU A 74 0.53 7.00 -4.65
C LEU A 74 0.73 6.23 -3.34
N TYR A 75 1.87 6.42 -2.68
CA TYR A 75 2.16 5.71 -1.44
C TYR A 75 1.21 6.15 -0.32
N PRO A 76 0.49 5.21 0.31
CA PRO A 76 -0.28 5.52 1.50
C PRO A 76 0.67 5.84 2.67
N SER A 77 0.12 6.45 3.72
CA SER A 77 0.90 6.81 4.91
C SER A 77 1.64 5.60 5.49
N GLY A 78 2.95 5.74 5.71
CA GLY A 78 3.82 4.67 6.22
C GLY A 78 4.31 3.66 5.19
N PHE A 79 3.96 3.82 3.91
CA PHE A 79 4.52 3.03 2.81
C PHE A 79 5.75 3.71 2.22
N SER A 80 6.77 2.93 1.89
CA SER A 80 8.03 3.40 1.32
C SER A 80 8.47 2.53 0.15
N ALA A 81 9.47 2.99 -0.60
CA ALA A 81 10.08 2.23 -1.70
C ALA A 81 10.52 0.81 -1.29
N ASN A 82 10.95 0.62 -0.03
CA ASN A 82 11.41 -0.67 0.49
C ASN A 82 10.28 -1.69 0.69
N ASN A 83 9.02 -1.25 0.65
CA ASN A 83 7.86 -2.12 0.82
C ASN A 83 7.37 -2.70 -0.51
N LEU A 84 7.96 -2.27 -1.64
CA LEU A 84 7.59 -2.72 -2.97
C LEU A 84 8.74 -3.55 -3.56
N GLU A 85 8.46 -4.81 -3.88
CA GLU A 85 9.43 -5.70 -4.50
C GLU A 85 8.91 -6.18 -5.86
N ILE A 86 9.67 -5.85 -6.90
CA ILE A 86 9.35 -6.28 -8.27
C ILE A 86 10.13 -7.55 -8.56
N THR A 87 9.54 -8.66 -9.00
CA THR A 87 10.27 -9.87 -9.40
C THR A 87 9.89 -10.29 -10.82
N TYR A 88 10.85 -10.83 -11.57
CA TYR A 88 10.61 -11.43 -12.88
C TYR A 88 10.46 -12.94 -12.75
N LEU A 89 9.48 -13.51 -13.46
CA LEU A 89 9.14 -14.93 -13.38
C LEU A 89 9.25 -15.60 -14.75
N ASP A 90 9.60 -16.89 -14.75
CA ASP A 90 9.65 -17.72 -15.93
C ASP A 90 8.27 -18.31 -16.31
N ALA A 91 8.23 -19.15 -17.35
CA ALA A 91 7.00 -19.81 -17.82
C ALA A 91 6.34 -20.72 -16.77
N THR A 92 7.10 -21.19 -15.78
CA THR A 92 6.62 -22.06 -14.69
C THR A 92 6.22 -21.26 -13.44
N GLY A 93 6.46 -19.94 -13.43
CA GLY A 93 6.25 -19.06 -12.29
C GLY A 93 7.41 -19.04 -11.30
N ALA A 94 8.57 -19.61 -11.66
CA ALA A 94 9.78 -19.55 -10.83
C ALA A 94 10.48 -18.19 -11.01
N ASN A 95 11.16 -17.72 -9.96
CA ASN A 95 11.90 -16.46 -10.02
C ASN A 95 13.10 -16.59 -10.97
N VAL A 96 13.22 -15.64 -11.90
CA VAL A 96 14.39 -15.50 -12.76
C VAL A 96 15.40 -14.60 -12.06
N ASP A 97 16.64 -15.08 -11.95
CA ASP A 97 17.73 -14.26 -11.43
C ASP A 97 18.10 -13.18 -12.45
N VAL A 98 17.86 -11.92 -12.10
CA VAL A 98 18.17 -10.72 -12.90
C VAL A 98 19.38 -9.96 -12.36
N SER A 99 20.14 -10.53 -11.42
CA SER A 99 21.33 -9.89 -10.84
C SER A 99 22.38 -9.50 -11.89
N GLY A 100 22.46 -10.24 -13.01
CA GLY A 100 23.35 -9.93 -14.14
C GLY A 100 23.04 -8.62 -14.87
N PHE A 101 21.80 -8.11 -14.76
CA PHE A 101 21.41 -6.79 -15.28
C PHE A 101 21.75 -5.66 -14.31
N LEU A 102 21.90 -5.96 -13.02
CA LEU A 102 22.13 -5.01 -11.94
C LEU A 102 23.61 -4.91 -11.55
N SER A 103 24.45 -5.85 -12.00
CA SER A 103 25.88 -5.85 -11.70
C SER A 103 26.60 -4.71 -12.45
N THR A 104 27.61 -4.12 -11.80
CA THR A 104 28.52 -3.15 -12.43
C THR A 104 29.95 -3.73 -12.46
N PRO A 105 30.53 -4.01 -13.64
CA PRO A 105 29.94 -3.91 -14.98
C PRO A 105 28.83 -4.97 -15.23
N PRO A 106 27.95 -4.75 -16.23
CA PRO A 106 26.91 -5.71 -16.60
C PRO A 106 27.52 -7.06 -16.98
N ALA A 107 26.77 -8.14 -16.80
CA ALA A 107 27.17 -9.46 -17.30
C ALA A 107 27.29 -9.45 -18.84
N ASP A 108 27.88 -10.49 -19.41
CA ASP A 108 28.08 -10.60 -20.85
C ASP A 108 26.73 -10.64 -21.61
N ASP A 109 26.65 -10.02 -22.79
CA ASP A 109 25.41 -9.89 -23.58
C ASP A 109 24.75 -11.24 -23.88
N SER A 110 25.54 -12.32 -24.01
CA SER A 110 25.03 -13.68 -24.22
C SER A 110 24.25 -14.20 -23.01
N VAL A 111 24.69 -13.85 -21.80
CA VAL A 111 24.05 -14.22 -20.53
C VAL A 111 22.78 -13.42 -20.32
N LEU A 112 22.81 -12.11 -20.58
CA LEU A 112 21.62 -11.25 -20.50
C LEU A 112 20.55 -11.70 -21.49
N GLY A 113 20.93 -12.02 -22.73
CA GLY A 113 19.99 -12.51 -23.75
C GLY A 113 19.31 -13.83 -23.34
N ALA A 114 20.05 -14.74 -22.72
CA ALA A 114 19.51 -15.99 -22.19
C ALA A 114 18.55 -15.75 -21.02
N GLN A 115 18.92 -14.89 -20.06
CA GLN A 115 18.06 -14.52 -18.93
C GLN A 115 16.79 -13.82 -19.40
N PHE A 116 16.89 -12.86 -20.32
CA PHE A 116 15.74 -12.14 -20.86
C PHE A 116 14.76 -13.07 -21.58
N SER A 117 15.25 -14.09 -22.30
CA SER A 117 14.40 -15.09 -22.97
C SER A 117 13.54 -15.91 -21.99
N GLN A 118 14.07 -16.13 -20.77
CA GLN A 118 13.38 -16.87 -19.71
C GLN A 118 12.25 -16.06 -19.07
N ILE A 119 12.35 -14.73 -19.04
CA ILE A 119 11.33 -13.86 -18.43
C ILE A 119 10.02 -13.96 -19.22
N LYS A 120 8.93 -14.31 -18.53
CA LYS A 120 7.56 -14.37 -19.08
C LYS A 120 6.57 -13.50 -18.32
N TYR A 121 6.74 -13.33 -17.02
CA TYR A 121 5.83 -12.56 -16.19
C TYR A 121 6.57 -11.59 -15.25
N VAL A 122 5.84 -10.58 -14.80
CA VAL A 122 6.29 -9.60 -13.81
C VAL A 122 5.36 -9.66 -12.61
N ARG A 123 5.94 -9.70 -11.41
CA ARG A 123 5.24 -9.61 -10.12
C ARG A 123 5.72 -8.34 -9.40
N ALA A 124 4.83 -7.61 -8.75
CA ALA A 124 5.14 -6.42 -7.96
C ALA A 124 4.25 -6.36 -6.72
#